data_AF-A0A1G2N8F4-F1
#
_entry.id   AF-A0A1G2N8F4-F1
#
_cell.length_a   1.000
_cell.length_b   1.000
_cell.length_c   1.000
_cell.angle_alpha   90.00
_cell.angle_beta   90.00
_cell.angle_gamma   90.00
#
_symmetry.space_group_name_H-M   'P 1'
#
loop_
_entity.id
_entity.type
_entity.pdbx_description
1 polymer ?
#
loop_
_entity_poly.entity_id
_entity_poly.type
_entity_poly.pdbx_seq_one_letter_code
_entity_poly.pdbx_strand_id
1 'polypeptide(L)'
;MKKPLLYVVPIIDTEGPTLGRSDMYDSWGSLLVGMKRLTGVIRDSLIDSHGRKLVMSWFLLDWIGYSKNDAEFSKRGHDARLYSVWDAYTKDILSDDTRLHTKDGLFWHYHHPPKDGRWGWNKDWNDSRWYEYILGRLILDRGYFPSIYRAGKYVQTNESSLWLEKYIPFDYSSVSPVKRDFCDWSQAPTDWHPYHPDRENYQKKGTMKRLIARSIPVAAKGGSGELDEMEVVKAFEEASMNGVAIFSYHSHDYYKSIEDEFVKAHKLVAKVASSFDVHWKYSNALDALRTFSRPQSSFEIKIEEYMPDVLKISLPHSLVGEEPFVIAENVKGEVERLDLEKIDEHFIAKVPKDAVLIGVGGSDTWGNAATAVYDVKTRSAR
;
A
#
# COMPACT_ATOMS: atom_id res chain seq x y z
N MET A 1 28.83 -18.50 -7.43
CA MET A 1 27.62 -17.80 -7.92
C MET A 1 26.72 -17.55 -6.73
N LYS A 2 26.04 -16.39 -6.67
CA LYS A 2 25.07 -16.12 -5.59
C LYS A 2 23.88 -17.06 -5.78
N LYS A 3 23.49 -17.81 -4.74
CA LYS A 3 22.33 -18.69 -4.82
C LYS A 3 21.06 -17.88 -5.15
N PRO A 4 20.14 -18.42 -5.95
CA PRO A 4 18.87 -17.75 -6.24
C PRO A 4 18.06 -17.47 -4.97
N LEU A 5 17.22 -16.43 -5.01
CA LEU A 5 16.49 -15.95 -3.85
C LEU A 5 15.00 -15.69 -4.14
N LEU A 6 14.13 -16.37 -3.40
CA LEU A 6 12.70 -16.08 -3.36
C LEU A 6 12.37 -15.13 -2.20
N TYR A 7 11.77 -13.98 -2.50
CA TYR A 7 11.17 -13.11 -1.51
C TYR A 7 9.74 -13.56 -1.25
N VAL A 8 9.43 -13.94 -0.01
CA VAL A 8 8.08 -14.26 0.42
C VAL A 8 7.50 -13.03 1.12
N VAL A 9 6.39 -12.51 0.59
CA VAL A 9 5.78 -11.26 1.02
C VAL A 9 4.36 -11.52 1.55
N PRO A 10 4.21 -11.67 2.88
CA PRO A 10 2.92 -11.75 3.54
C PRO A 10 2.27 -10.35 3.62
N ILE A 11 1.03 -10.24 3.13
CA ILE A 11 0.25 -9.01 3.09
C ILE A 11 -1.00 -9.15 3.97
N ILE A 12 -1.29 -8.09 4.71
CA ILE A 12 -2.54 -7.97 5.49
C ILE A 12 -3.27 -6.72 5.02
N ASP A 13 -4.39 -6.94 4.33
CA ASP A 13 -5.38 -5.90 4.07
C ASP A 13 -6.04 -5.57 5.40
N THR A 14 -5.63 -4.44 5.98
CA THR A 14 -5.93 -4.05 7.35
C THR A 14 -7.12 -3.12 7.31
N GLU A 15 -8.31 -3.66 7.55
CA GLU A 15 -9.58 -2.95 7.39
C GLU A 15 -10.32 -2.74 8.73
N GLY A 16 -9.82 -3.32 9.83
CA GLY A 16 -10.46 -3.25 11.13
C GLY A 16 -11.65 -4.21 11.27
N PRO A 17 -12.36 -4.19 12.41
CA PRO A 17 -13.41 -5.14 12.70
C PRO A 17 -14.58 -5.04 11.71
N THR A 18 -15.22 -6.17 11.46
CA THR A 18 -16.35 -6.27 10.53
C THR A 18 -17.48 -7.09 11.14
N LEU A 19 -18.68 -6.51 11.16
CA LEU A 19 -19.91 -7.14 11.65
C LEU A 19 -20.58 -8.01 10.58
N GLY A 20 -21.48 -8.87 11.03
CA GLY A 20 -22.41 -9.60 10.16
C GLY A 20 -21.98 -11.01 9.77
N ARG A 21 -20.82 -11.49 10.26
CA ARG A 21 -20.37 -12.89 10.06
C ARG A 21 -19.63 -13.45 11.27
N SER A 22 -19.92 -14.72 11.61
CA SER A 22 -19.34 -15.39 12.78
C SER A 22 -17.85 -15.72 12.64
N ASP A 23 -17.35 -15.85 11.41
CA ASP A 23 -15.94 -16.10 11.09
C ASP A 23 -15.07 -14.83 11.12
N MET A 24 -15.65 -13.68 11.48
CA MET A 24 -14.96 -12.39 11.56
C MET A 24 -14.82 -11.88 12.99
N TYR A 25 -13.79 -11.08 13.24
CA TYR A 25 -13.69 -10.24 14.43
C TYR A 25 -14.63 -9.04 14.28
N ASP A 26 -15.53 -8.90 15.25
CA ASP A 26 -16.63 -7.93 15.27
C ASP A 26 -16.35 -6.72 16.16
N SER A 27 -15.18 -6.67 16.81
CA SER A 27 -14.77 -5.56 17.67
C SER A 27 -13.25 -5.38 17.67
N TRP A 28 -12.81 -4.15 17.95
CA TRP A 28 -11.39 -3.83 18.08
C TRP A 28 -10.69 -4.70 19.13
N GLY A 29 -11.34 -4.97 20.26
CA GLY A 29 -10.77 -5.81 21.32
C GLY A 29 -10.47 -7.23 20.87
N SER A 30 -11.43 -7.90 20.20
CA SER A 30 -11.23 -9.27 19.73
C SER A 30 -10.23 -9.36 18.57
N LEU A 31 -10.28 -8.39 17.65
CA LEU A 31 -9.36 -8.28 16.52
C LEU A 31 -7.91 -8.08 16.98
N LEU A 32 -7.66 -7.10 17.85
CA LEU A 32 -6.30 -6.81 18.33
C LEU A 32 -5.71 -7.96 19.14
N VAL A 33 -6.54 -8.71 19.88
CA VAL A 33 -6.09 -9.93 20.55
C VAL A 33 -5.65 -10.99 19.53
N GLY A 34 -6.36 -11.16 18.41
CA GLY A 34 -5.94 -12.02 17.31
C GLY A 34 -4.63 -11.57 16.67
N MET A 35 -4.53 -10.27 16.36
CA MET A 35 -3.31 -9.70 15.76
C MET A 35 -2.11 -9.88 16.69
N LYS A 36 -2.26 -9.71 18.00
CA LYS A 36 -1.18 -9.95 18.98
C LYS A 36 -0.71 -11.41 19.01
N ARG A 37 -1.60 -12.39 18.79
CA ARG A 37 -1.18 -13.80 18.64
C ARG A 37 -0.40 -14.01 17.35
N LEU A 38 -0.88 -13.44 16.24
CA LEU A 38 -0.19 -13.50 14.94
C LEU A 38 1.21 -12.88 15.01
N THR A 39 1.33 -11.68 15.59
CA THR A 39 2.58 -10.92 15.69
C THR A 39 3.50 -11.40 16.81
N GLY A 40 3.03 -12.30 17.68
CA GLY A 40 3.78 -12.92 18.77
C GLY A 40 4.15 -14.37 18.45
N VAL A 41 3.45 -15.31 19.10
CA VAL A 41 3.77 -16.75 19.08
C VAL A 41 3.80 -17.31 17.64
N ILE A 42 2.84 -16.92 16.79
CA ILE A 42 2.80 -17.43 15.42
C ILE A 42 4.01 -16.94 14.63
N ARG A 43 4.25 -15.63 14.56
CA ARG A 43 5.45 -15.05 13.92
C ARG A 43 6.74 -15.77 14.35
N ASP A 44 6.90 -15.99 15.64
CA ASP A 44 8.10 -16.57 16.22
C ASP A 44 8.32 -18.04 15.81
N SER A 45 7.25 -18.73 15.44
CA SER A 45 7.30 -20.11 14.96
C SER A 45 7.55 -20.22 13.44
N LEU A 46 7.30 -19.17 12.67
CA LEU A 46 7.43 -19.19 11.21
C LEU A 46 8.80 -18.63 10.81
N ILE A 47 9.76 -19.54 10.59
CA ILE A 47 11.16 -19.20 10.33
C ILE A 47 11.54 -19.51 8.89
N ASP A 48 12.13 -18.53 8.19
CA ASP A 48 12.61 -18.70 6.83
C ASP A 48 13.97 -19.40 6.71
N SER A 49 14.43 -19.63 5.47
CA SER A 49 15.72 -20.31 5.22
C SER A 49 16.96 -19.53 5.69
N HIS A 50 16.80 -18.29 6.15
CA HIS A 50 17.86 -17.45 6.72
C HIS A 50 17.71 -17.27 8.24
N GLY A 51 16.80 -18.01 8.89
CA GLY A 51 16.55 -17.89 10.32
C GLY A 51 15.74 -16.65 10.70
N ARG A 52 15.08 -15.97 9.75
CA ARG A 52 14.26 -14.80 10.05
C ARG A 52 12.83 -15.22 10.34
N LYS A 53 12.23 -14.54 11.32
CA LYS A 53 10.81 -14.65 11.65
C LYS A 53 9.94 -14.00 10.55
N LEU A 54 8.64 -14.28 10.60
CA LEU A 54 7.64 -13.66 9.73
C LEU A 54 7.73 -12.12 9.75
N VAL A 55 7.92 -11.53 8.56
CA VAL A 55 7.86 -10.09 8.30
C VAL A 55 6.56 -9.78 7.58
N MET A 56 5.79 -8.82 8.06
CA MET A 56 4.45 -8.51 7.53
C MET A 56 4.42 -7.15 6.81
N SER A 57 3.53 -7.07 5.82
CA SER A 57 3.18 -5.84 5.12
C SER A 57 1.75 -5.45 5.47
N TRP A 58 1.60 -4.40 6.25
CA TRP A 58 0.32 -3.91 6.75
C TRP A 58 -0.22 -2.83 5.82
N PHE A 59 -1.27 -3.14 5.07
CA PHE A 59 -1.90 -2.21 4.15
C PHE A 59 -3.13 -1.61 4.85
N LEU A 60 -2.99 -0.39 5.35
CA LEU A 60 -4.01 0.25 6.19
C LEU A 60 -5.05 0.97 5.36
N LEU A 61 -6.33 0.74 5.68
CA LEU A 61 -7.49 1.38 5.05
C LEU A 61 -8.12 2.43 5.94
N ASP A 62 -8.47 3.56 5.33
CA ASP A 62 -9.45 4.50 5.86
C ASP A 62 -10.79 4.32 5.14
N TRP A 63 -11.86 4.00 5.88
CA TRP A 63 -13.22 3.82 5.34
C TRP A 63 -13.93 5.15 4.99
N ILE A 64 -13.17 6.14 4.54
CA ILE A 64 -13.65 7.49 4.24
C ILE A 64 -14.33 7.53 2.87
N GLY A 65 -15.43 8.28 2.80
CA GLY A 65 -16.26 8.43 1.60
C GLY A 65 -17.45 7.47 1.54
N TYR A 66 -17.54 6.49 2.45
CA TYR A 66 -18.74 5.69 2.65
C TYR A 66 -19.73 6.38 3.62
N SER A 67 -21.01 6.34 3.27
CA SER A 67 -22.09 6.99 4.01
C SER A 67 -22.55 6.12 5.18
N LYS A 68 -22.63 6.70 6.38
CA LYS A 68 -23.27 6.06 7.54
C LYS A 68 -24.78 5.85 7.37
N ASN A 69 -25.40 6.52 6.39
CA ASN A 69 -26.81 6.30 6.07
C ASN A 69 -27.01 5.14 5.09
N ASP A 70 -25.94 4.60 4.49
CA ASP A 70 -26.02 3.39 3.70
C ASP A 70 -26.25 2.18 4.62
N ALA A 71 -27.33 1.45 4.37
CA ALA A 71 -27.74 0.35 5.23
C ALA A 71 -26.74 -0.82 5.20
N GLU A 72 -26.09 -1.09 4.06
CA GLU A 72 -25.15 -2.20 3.94
C GLU A 72 -23.81 -1.89 4.60
N PHE A 73 -23.28 -0.69 4.40
CA PHE A 73 -22.08 -0.21 5.08
C PHE A 73 -22.27 -0.19 6.60
N SER A 74 -23.39 0.37 7.07
CA SER A 74 -23.69 0.41 8.51
C SER A 74 -23.87 -0.97 9.14
N LYS A 75 -24.40 -1.95 8.40
CA LYS A 75 -24.47 -3.36 8.85
C LYS A 75 -23.09 -3.99 9.03
N ARG A 76 -22.05 -3.52 8.33
CA ARG A 76 -20.67 -4.01 8.49
C ARG A 76 -19.95 -3.38 9.68
N GLY A 77 -20.45 -2.26 10.21
CA GLY A 77 -19.90 -1.64 11.42
C GLY A 77 -18.46 -1.15 11.30
N HIS A 78 -17.99 -0.86 10.08
CA HIS A 78 -16.66 -0.31 9.86
C HIS A 78 -16.50 1.05 10.52
N ASP A 79 -15.31 1.33 11.05
CA ASP A 79 -14.99 2.59 11.70
C ASP A 79 -14.62 3.66 10.66
N ALA A 80 -15.62 4.42 10.20
CA ALA A 80 -15.47 5.46 9.17
C ALA A 80 -14.86 6.78 9.69
N ARG A 81 -14.15 6.76 10.82
CA ARG A 81 -13.36 7.93 11.26
C ARG A 81 -11.96 7.83 10.67
N LEU A 82 -11.42 8.99 10.30
CA LEU A 82 -10.09 9.10 9.76
C LEU A 82 -9.07 8.58 10.78
N TYR A 83 -8.12 7.78 10.33
CA TYR A 83 -7.05 7.15 11.09
C TYR A 83 -7.46 6.06 12.08
N SER A 84 -8.72 5.63 12.14
CA SER A 84 -9.14 4.63 13.13
C SER A 84 -8.32 3.34 13.04
N VAL A 85 -8.08 2.84 11.82
CA VAL A 85 -7.23 1.67 11.59
C VAL A 85 -5.76 2.00 11.87
N TRP A 86 -5.28 3.13 11.34
CA TRP A 86 -3.91 3.58 11.54
C TRP A 86 -3.53 3.68 13.02
N ASP A 87 -4.33 4.36 13.83
CA ASP A 87 -4.08 4.59 15.25
C ASP A 87 -4.17 3.32 16.05
N ALA A 88 -5.16 2.46 15.80
CA ALA A 88 -5.26 1.17 16.46
C ALA A 88 -4.01 0.32 16.22
N TYR A 89 -3.54 0.23 14.98
CA TYR A 89 -2.40 -0.61 14.65
C TYR A 89 -1.07 -0.02 15.11
N THR A 90 -0.79 1.24 14.83
CA THR A 90 0.47 1.89 15.23
C THR A 90 0.63 1.97 16.75
N LYS A 91 -0.47 2.04 17.50
CA LYS A 91 -0.44 2.01 18.97
C LYS A 91 -0.29 0.60 19.54
N ASP A 92 -1.10 -0.35 19.09
CA ASP A 92 -1.26 -1.64 19.79
C ASP A 92 -0.50 -2.82 19.16
N ILE A 93 -0.09 -2.71 17.89
CA ILE A 93 0.55 -3.78 17.11
C ILE A 93 1.92 -3.36 16.55
N LEU A 94 2.04 -2.12 16.10
CA LEU A 94 3.13 -1.59 15.27
C LEU A 94 3.79 -0.36 15.89
N SER A 95 4.03 -0.41 17.21
CA SER A 95 4.84 0.60 17.88
C SER A 95 6.22 0.71 17.21
N ASP A 96 6.87 1.87 17.32
CA ASP A 96 8.18 2.12 16.69
C ASP A 96 9.21 1.06 17.02
N ASP A 97 9.26 0.66 18.29
CA ASP A 97 10.13 -0.42 18.78
C ASP A 97 9.83 -1.75 18.07
N THR A 98 8.56 -2.13 18.00
CA THR A 98 8.14 -3.34 17.30
C THR A 98 8.54 -3.31 15.83
N ARG A 99 8.30 -2.20 15.13
CA ARG A 99 8.62 -2.06 13.69
C ARG A 99 10.13 -2.12 13.43
N LEU A 100 10.93 -1.47 14.26
CA LEU A 100 12.40 -1.51 14.17
C LEU A 100 12.93 -2.94 14.34
N HIS A 101 12.31 -3.72 15.23
CA HIS A 101 12.71 -5.10 15.50
C HIS A 101 12.21 -6.11 14.45
N THR A 102 11.00 -5.92 13.92
CA THR A 102 10.36 -6.90 13.02
C THR A 102 10.63 -6.62 11.55
N LYS A 103 10.99 -5.38 11.19
CA LYS A 103 11.07 -4.89 9.80
C LYS A 103 9.74 -4.97 9.05
N ASP A 104 8.63 -5.00 9.77
CA ASP A 104 7.30 -4.88 9.17
C ASP A 104 7.17 -3.55 8.41
N GLY A 105 6.41 -3.58 7.32
CA GLY A 105 6.09 -2.40 6.53
C GLY A 105 4.68 -1.90 6.76
N LEU A 106 4.50 -0.58 6.71
CA LEU A 106 3.20 0.11 6.78
C LEU A 106 2.94 0.77 5.43
N PHE A 107 1.84 0.40 4.79
CA PHE A 107 1.52 0.77 3.41
C PHE A 107 0.06 1.17 3.26
N TRP A 108 -0.28 1.72 2.10
CA TRP A 108 -1.60 2.31 1.88
C TRP A 108 -2.54 1.34 1.16
N HIS A 109 -3.65 1.02 1.83
CA HIS A 109 -4.81 0.35 1.23
C HIS A 109 -5.90 1.37 0.96
N TYR A 110 -6.53 1.29 -0.21
CA TYR A 110 -7.61 2.21 -0.53
C TYR A 110 -8.73 1.54 -1.31
N HIS A 111 -9.95 1.70 -0.81
CA HIS A 111 -11.17 1.32 -1.49
C HIS A 111 -11.75 2.59 -2.11
N HIS A 112 -11.89 2.62 -3.43
CA HIS A 112 -12.47 3.78 -4.12
C HIS A 112 -14.01 3.73 -4.01
N PRO A 113 -14.64 4.64 -3.24
CA PRO A 113 -16.06 4.57 -2.97
C PRO A 113 -16.87 5.12 -4.17
N PRO A 114 -18.12 4.65 -4.34
CA PRO A 114 -19.10 5.33 -5.19
C PRO A 114 -19.33 6.78 -4.74
N LYS A 115 -19.61 7.69 -5.68
CA LYS A 115 -19.82 9.11 -5.38
C LYS A 115 -20.95 9.41 -4.40
N ASP A 116 -22.00 8.60 -4.40
CA ASP A 116 -23.11 8.71 -3.45
C ASP A 116 -22.80 8.10 -2.06
N GLY A 117 -21.60 7.55 -1.89
CA GLY A 117 -21.13 6.95 -0.65
C GLY A 117 -21.81 5.64 -0.30
N ARG A 118 -22.57 5.02 -1.21
CA ARG A 118 -23.19 3.71 -0.96
C ARG A 118 -22.13 2.62 -0.81
N TRP A 119 -22.49 1.51 -0.16
CA TRP A 119 -21.62 0.35 -0.11
C TRP A 119 -21.33 -0.19 -1.52
N GLY A 120 -20.07 -0.45 -1.81
CA GLY A 120 -19.62 -0.97 -3.10
C GLY A 120 -18.29 -0.40 -3.53
N TRP A 121 -17.92 -0.71 -4.77
CA TRP A 121 -16.66 -0.33 -5.39
C TRP A 121 -16.94 0.49 -6.64
N ASN A 122 -16.14 1.52 -6.85
CA ASN A 122 -16.26 2.36 -8.03
C ASN A 122 -15.06 2.16 -8.97
N LYS A 123 -15.35 2.07 -10.27
CA LYS A 123 -14.34 1.99 -11.32
C LYS A 123 -13.99 3.36 -11.87
N ASP A 124 -14.86 4.34 -11.71
CA ASP A 124 -14.58 5.70 -12.17
C ASP A 124 -13.73 6.41 -11.12
N TRP A 125 -12.41 6.36 -11.31
CA TRP A 125 -11.43 7.00 -10.42
C TRP A 125 -11.70 8.50 -10.20
N ASN A 126 -12.33 9.18 -11.17
CA ASN A 126 -12.56 10.62 -11.12
C ASN A 126 -13.89 11.02 -10.47
N ASP A 127 -14.76 10.05 -10.18
CA ASP A 127 -16.10 10.29 -9.64
C ASP A 127 -16.07 10.76 -8.17
N SER A 128 -14.98 10.52 -7.45
CA SER A 128 -14.71 11.10 -6.14
C SER A 128 -13.22 11.41 -5.95
N ARG A 129 -12.90 12.28 -4.99
CA ARG A 129 -11.53 12.69 -4.65
C ARG A 129 -11.13 12.35 -3.22
N TRP A 130 -11.77 11.32 -2.64
CA TRP A 130 -11.49 10.92 -1.26
C TRP A 130 -10.05 10.45 -1.06
N TYR A 131 -9.39 9.91 -2.08
CA TYR A 131 -7.96 9.62 -2.04
C TYR A 131 -7.11 10.88 -1.84
N GLU A 132 -7.44 12.02 -2.47
CA GLU A 132 -6.72 13.28 -2.28
C GLU A 132 -6.91 13.78 -0.84
N TYR A 133 -8.13 13.69 -0.33
CA TYR A 133 -8.45 14.04 1.05
C TYR A 133 -7.64 13.19 2.05
N ILE A 134 -7.67 11.86 1.91
CA ILE A 134 -6.95 10.93 2.80
C ILE A 134 -5.44 11.18 2.75
N LEU A 135 -4.86 11.29 1.54
CA LEU A 135 -3.42 11.50 1.40
C LEU A 135 -2.98 12.87 1.91
N GLY A 136 -3.75 13.92 1.62
CA GLY A 136 -3.48 15.25 2.15
C GLY A 136 -3.48 15.25 3.67
N ARG A 137 -4.44 14.57 4.28
CA ARG A 137 -4.54 14.40 5.72
C ARG A 137 -3.37 13.59 6.30
N LEU A 138 -2.98 12.48 5.68
CA LEU A 138 -1.80 11.70 6.08
C LEU A 138 -0.50 12.54 6.02
N ILE A 139 -0.34 13.40 5.03
CA ILE A 139 0.81 14.32 4.95
C ILE A 139 0.77 15.32 6.11
N LEU A 140 -0.34 16.04 6.27
CA LEU A 140 -0.47 17.15 7.20
C LEU A 140 -0.39 16.71 8.67
N ASP A 141 -1.06 15.60 8.99
CA ASP A 141 -1.25 15.16 10.37
C ASP A 141 -0.24 14.10 10.80
N ARG A 142 0.25 13.27 9.86
CA ARG A 142 1.08 12.09 10.15
C ARG A 142 2.48 12.13 9.54
N GLY A 143 2.80 13.15 8.74
CA GLY A 143 4.08 13.22 8.02
C GLY A 143 4.29 12.01 7.10
N TYR A 144 3.21 11.41 6.61
CA TYR A 144 3.26 10.16 5.85
C TYR A 144 2.82 10.36 4.40
N PHE A 145 3.58 9.78 3.49
CA PHE A 145 3.22 9.62 2.08
C PHE A 145 3.52 8.19 1.63
N PRO A 146 2.61 7.53 0.90
CA PRO A 146 2.82 6.13 0.56
C PRO A 146 3.83 5.93 -0.57
N SER A 147 4.67 4.91 -0.41
CA SER A 147 5.50 4.36 -1.49
C SER A 147 4.89 3.11 -2.13
N ILE A 148 3.88 2.50 -1.49
CA ILE A 148 3.21 1.29 -1.99
C ILE A 148 1.70 1.42 -1.86
N TYR A 149 1.03 0.98 -2.91
CA TYR A 149 -0.41 0.93 -3.02
C TYR A 149 -0.94 -0.51 -3.07
N ARG A 150 -2.15 -0.70 -2.54
CA ARG A 150 -2.96 -1.88 -2.82
C ARG A 150 -4.44 -1.51 -2.90
N ALA A 151 -5.06 -1.88 -4.01
CA ALA A 151 -6.46 -1.59 -4.30
C ALA A 151 -7.42 -2.45 -3.48
N GLY A 152 -8.41 -1.81 -2.89
CA GLY A 152 -9.61 -2.44 -2.33
C GLY A 152 -10.32 -3.28 -3.36
N LYS A 153 -10.59 -4.55 -3.03
CA LYS A 153 -11.13 -5.56 -3.96
C LYS A 153 -10.38 -5.65 -5.29
N TYR A 154 -9.11 -5.26 -5.30
CA TYR A 154 -8.22 -5.31 -6.47
C TYR A 154 -8.72 -4.45 -7.64
N VAL A 155 -9.58 -3.45 -7.37
CA VAL A 155 -10.17 -2.59 -8.40
C VAL A 155 -9.13 -1.59 -8.89
N GLN A 156 -8.71 -1.78 -10.13
CA GLN A 156 -7.83 -0.85 -10.84
C GLN A 156 -8.36 -0.62 -12.24
N THR A 157 -8.17 0.59 -12.75
CA THR A 157 -8.48 0.97 -14.12
C THR A 157 -7.27 1.67 -14.72
N ASN A 158 -7.31 2.00 -16.01
CA ASN A 158 -6.24 2.80 -16.62
C ASN A 158 -6.15 4.19 -15.98
N GLU A 159 -7.28 4.78 -15.62
CA GLU A 159 -7.33 6.10 -14.96
C GLU A 159 -6.63 6.06 -13.60
N SER A 160 -6.96 5.08 -12.75
CA SER A 160 -6.28 4.95 -11.46
C SER A 160 -4.81 4.53 -11.62
N SER A 161 -4.48 3.71 -12.62
CA SER A 161 -3.10 3.36 -12.96
C SER A 161 -2.27 4.59 -13.34
N LEU A 162 -2.81 5.47 -14.18
CA LEU A 162 -2.18 6.74 -14.59
C LEU A 162 -2.02 7.70 -13.42
N TRP A 163 -2.98 7.73 -12.49
CA TRP A 163 -2.85 8.52 -11.28
C TRP A 163 -1.74 7.97 -10.36
N LEU A 164 -1.68 6.64 -10.18
CA LEU A 164 -0.65 5.98 -9.36
C LEU A 164 0.75 6.18 -9.94
N GLU A 165 0.92 6.13 -11.26
CA GLU A 165 2.20 6.39 -11.94
C GLU A 165 2.80 7.77 -11.58
N LYS A 166 1.97 8.76 -11.24
CA LYS A 166 2.45 10.08 -10.84
C LYS A 166 3.02 10.12 -9.42
N TYR A 167 2.61 9.24 -8.53
CA TYR A 167 2.86 9.45 -7.09
C TYR A 167 3.37 8.22 -6.34
N ILE A 168 2.98 7.01 -6.77
CA ILE A 168 3.23 5.78 -6.02
C ILE A 168 4.08 4.81 -6.87
N PRO A 169 5.33 4.53 -6.49
CA PRO A 169 6.24 3.73 -7.30
C PRO A 169 5.91 2.23 -7.32
N PHE A 170 5.18 1.71 -6.33
CA PHE A 170 4.98 0.28 -6.14
C PHE A 170 3.51 -0.09 -5.91
N ASP A 171 3.10 -1.25 -6.42
CA ASP A 171 1.72 -1.72 -6.36
C ASP A 171 1.65 -3.25 -6.19
N TYR A 172 0.82 -3.72 -5.25
CA TYR A 172 0.55 -5.14 -5.00
C TYR A 172 -0.92 -5.53 -5.30
N SER A 173 -1.62 -4.78 -6.15
CA SER A 173 -3.04 -4.97 -6.46
C SER A 173 -3.32 -6.13 -7.42
N SER A 174 -2.32 -6.61 -8.17
CA SER A 174 -2.56 -7.59 -9.22
C SER A 174 -2.90 -8.97 -8.65
N VAL A 175 -4.12 -9.44 -8.94
CA VAL A 175 -4.59 -10.81 -8.65
C VAL A 175 -4.65 -11.66 -9.92
N SER A 176 -3.71 -11.44 -10.86
CA SER A 176 -3.70 -12.14 -12.15
C SER A 176 -3.83 -13.68 -11.99
N PRO A 177 -4.59 -14.38 -12.86
CA PRO A 177 -5.33 -13.88 -14.04
C PRO A 177 -6.83 -13.69 -13.77
N VAL A 178 -7.22 -13.19 -12.60
CA VAL A 178 -8.64 -13.09 -12.19
C VAL A 178 -9.39 -12.04 -13.02
N LYS A 179 -10.61 -12.39 -13.46
CA LYS A 179 -11.58 -11.46 -14.07
C LYS A 179 -12.92 -11.50 -13.37
N ARG A 180 -13.46 -10.33 -13.07
CA ARG A 180 -14.75 -10.09 -12.43
C ARG A 180 -15.39 -8.83 -13.00
N ASP A 181 -16.67 -8.67 -12.71
CA ASP A 181 -17.43 -7.49 -13.16
C ASP A 181 -16.83 -6.18 -12.67
N PHE A 182 -16.20 -6.13 -11.50
CA PHE A 182 -15.63 -4.90 -10.92
C PHE A 182 -14.10 -4.83 -11.00
N CYS A 183 -13.42 -5.86 -11.51
CA CYS A 183 -11.97 -6.01 -11.42
C CYS A 183 -11.46 -6.94 -12.54
N ASP A 184 -10.54 -6.49 -13.38
CA ASP A 184 -9.99 -7.30 -14.48
C ASP A 184 -8.45 -7.35 -14.42
N TRP A 185 -7.91 -8.53 -14.17
CA TRP A 185 -6.49 -8.84 -14.22
C TRP A 185 -6.20 -10.00 -15.19
N SER A 186 -7.15 -10.35 -16.06
CA SER A 186 -7.04 -11.52 -16.95
C SER A 186 -5.91 -11.42 -17.97
N GLN A 187 -5.46 -10.21 -18.29
CA GLN A 187 -4.36 -9.97 -19.23
C GLN A 187 -3.03 -9.69 -18.53
N ALA A 188 -3.00 -9.67 -17.19
CA ALA A 188 -1.80 -9.36 -16.44
C ALA A 188 -0.82 -10.53 -16.38
N PRO A 189 0.51 -10.26 -16.31
CA PRO A 189 1.49 -11.30 -16.07
C PRO A 189 1.09 -12.18 -14.89
N THR A 190 1.18 -13.49 -15.10
CA THR A 190 0.98 -14.50 -14.06
C THR A 190 2.29 -14.93 -13.42
N ASP A 191 3.41 -14.42 -13.93
CA ASP A 191 4.74 -14.63 -13.37
C ASP A 191 4.90 -13.88 -12.02
N TRP A 192 5.85 -14.33 -11.21
CA TRP A 192 6.24 -13.78 -9.90
C TRP A 192 7.35 -12.72 -10.03
N HIS A 193 7.53 -12.18 -11.23
CA HIS A 193 8.33 -11.00 -11.50
C HIS A 193 7.43 -9.76 -11.56
N PRO A 194 7.78 -8.67 -10.86
CA PRO A 194 7.04 -7.43 -11.02
C PRO A 194 7.20 -6.90 -12.45
N TYR A 195 6.21 -6.18 -12.94
CA TYR A 195 6.25 -5.56 -14.26
C TYR A 195 5.95 -4.07 -14.21
N HIS A 196 6.52 -3.35 -15.17
CA HIS A 196 6.13 -1.99 -15.49
C HIS A 196 4.86 -2.01 -16.34
N PRO A 197 3.77 -1.34 -15.93
CA PRO A 197 2.53 -1.36 -16.69
C PRO A 197 2.63 -0.56 -17.99
N ASP A 198 1.75 -0.89 -18.94
CA ASP A 198 1.52 -0.11 -20.14
C ASP A 198 0.56 1.05 -19.87
N ARG A 199 0.78 2.16 -20.58
CA ARG A 199 0.02 3.40 -20.41
C ARG A 199 -1.45 3.24 -20.80
N GLU A 200 -1.71 2.48 -21.86
CA GLU A 200 -3.05 2.28 -22.42
C GLU A 200 -3.70 1.01 -21.89
N ASN A 201 -2.94 0.13 -21.23
CA ASN A 201 -3.47 -1.05 -20.56
C ASN A 201 -2.60 -1.44 -19.38
N TYR A 202 -3.04 -1.07 -18.16
CA TYR A 202 -2.30 -1.35 -16.93
C TYR A 202 -2.00 -2.84 -16.69
N GLN A 203 -2.72 -3.76 -17.35
CA GLN A 203 -2.47 -5.19 -17.24
C GLN A 203 -1.26 -5.64 -18.07
N LYS A 204 -0.83 -4.89 -19.09
CA LYS A 204 0.27 -5.34 -19.97
C LYS A 204 1.61 -4.78 -19.49
N LYS A 205 2.70 -5.49 -19.83
CA LYS A 205 4.06 -4.95 -19.68
C LYS A 205 4.23 -3.75 -20.61
N GLY A 206 4.80 -2.66 -20.10
CA GLY A 206 5.00 -1.40 -20.82
C GLY A 206 6.13 -0.57 -20.21
N THR A 207 6.04 0.76 -20.30
CA THR A 207 7.15 1.68 -20.02
C THR A 207 6.89 2.67 -18.88
N MET A 208 5.80 2.49 -18.12
CA MET A 208 5.58 3.26 -16.88
C MET A 208 6.67 2.95 -15.85
N LYS A 209 7.00 3.88 -14.97
CA LYS A 209 8.05 3.73 -13.96
C LYS A 209 7.59 2.86 -12.79
N ARG A 210 6.30 2.88 -12.46
CA ARG A 210 5.70 2.09 -11.39
C ARG A 210 5.93 0.59 -11.62
N LEU A 211 6.13 -0.19 -10.56
CA LEU A 211 6.18 -1.65 -10.61
C LEU A 211 4.91 -2.24 -9.99
N ILE A 212 4.29 -3.19 -10.69
CA ILE A 212 3.17 -3.98 -10.22
C ILE A 212 3.64 -5.40 -9.91
N ALA A 213 3.49 -5.82 -8.67
CA ALA A 213 3.69 -7.20 -8.23
C ALA A 213 2.36 -7.94 -8.10
N ARG A 214 2.40 -9.23 -8.42
CA ARG A 214 1.29 -10.16 -8.25
C ARG A 214 1.13 -10.57 -6.80
N SER A 215 -0.10 -10.65 -6.31
CA SER A 215 -0.48 -11.15 -4.99
C SER A 215 -1.72 -12.01 -5.04
N ILE A 216 -1.69 -13.18 -4.41
CA ILE A 216 -2.83 -14.11 -4.39
C ILE A 216 -3.44 -14.25 -2.99
N PRO A 217 -4.76 -14.44 -2.87
CA PRO A 217 -5.38 -14.62 -1.57
C PRO A 217 -5.01 -15.99 -0.99
N VAL A 218 -4.78 -16.06 0.32
CA VAL A 218 -4.48 -17.35 0.98
C VAL A 218 -5.69 -18.29 0.99
N ALA A 219 -6.88 -17.72 1.15
CA ALA A 219 -8.16 -18.43 1.12
C ALA A 219 -9.04 -17.86 0.01
N ALA A 220 -9.78 -18.71 -0.71
CA ALA A 220 -10.70 -18.30 -1.79
C ALA A 220 -11.98 -17.60 -1.29
N LYS A 221 -11.90 -16.79 -0.24
CA LYS A 221 -13.03 -16.05 0.32
C LYS A 221 -13.47 -15.00 -0.70
N GLY A 222 -14.60 -15.25 -1.36
CA GLY A 222 -15.13 -14.41 -2.42
C GLY A 222 -14.64 -14.76 -3.84
N GLY A 223 -14.02 -15.94 -4.06
CA GLY A 223 -13.78 -16.52 -5.39
C GLY A 223 -12.58 -15.97 -6.17
N SER A 224 -11.48 -15.60 -5.51
CA SER A 224 -10.31 -14.90 -6.13
C SER A 224 -9.12 -15.81 -6.43
N GLY A 225 -9.39 -17.10 -6.64
CA GLY A 225 -8.35 -18.14 -6.55
C GLY A 225 -7.99 -18.42 -5.09
N GLU A 226 -7.23 -19.47 -4.85
CA GLU A 226 -6.67 -19.82 -3.54
C GLU A 226 -5.19 -20.08 -3.71
N LEU A 227 -4.41 -19.74 -2.70
CA LEU A 227 -3.05 -20.24 -2.57
C LEU A 227 -3.04 -21.78 -2.60
N ASP A 228 -2.31 -22.33 -3.56
CA ASP A 228 -1.99 -23.75 -3.68
C ASP A 228 -0.48 -23.99 -3.83
N GLU A 229 -0.10 -25.27 -3.86
CA GLU A 229 1.28 -25.71 -4.01
C GLU A 229 1.88 -25.38 -5.40
N MET A 230 1.06 -25.39 -6.46
CA MET A 230 1.51 -25.12 -7.82
C MET A 230 1.99 -23.67 -7.96
N GLU A 231 1.29 -22.73 -7.34
CA GLU A 231 1.69 -21.33 -7.34
C GLU A 231 3.04 -21.10 -6.63
N VAL A 232 3.29 -21.84 -5.55
CA VAL A 232 4.58 -21.81 -4.84
C VAL A 232 5.69 -22.44 -5.69
N VAL A 233 5.42 -23.58 -6.34
CA VAL A 233 6.36 -24.23 -7.27
C VAL A 233 6.79 -23.27 -8.37
N LYS A 234 5.84 -22.60 -9.04
CA LYS A 234 6.13 -21.59 -10.08
C LYS A 234 7.05 -20.48 -9.56
N ALA A 235 6.81 -20.01 -8.33
CA ALA A 235 7.65 -18.96 -7.74
C ALA A 235 9.10 -19.41 -7.51
N PHE A 236 9.29 -20.66 -7.08
CA PHE A 236 10.61 -21.26 -6.92
C PHE A 236 11.30 -21.54 -8.25
N GLU A 237 10.55 -22.01 -9.26
CA GLU A 237 11.05 -22.17 -10.64
C GLU A 237 11.54 -20.84 -11.21
N GLU A 238 10.75 -19.79 -11.07
CA GLU A 238 11.13 -18.44 -11.53
C GLU A 238 12.34 -17.89 -10.80
N ALA A 239 12.41 -18.05 -9.47
CA ALA A 239 13.59 -17.65 -8.71
C ALA A 239 14.82 -18.41 -9.20
N SER A 240 14.72 -19.73 -9.41
CA SER A 240 15.79 -20.56 -9.94
C SER A 240 16.28 -20.09 -11.31
N MET A 241 15.34 -19.75 -12.21
CA MET A 241 15.64 -19.31 -13.57
C MET A 241 16.23 -17.89 -13.64
N ASN A 242 15.67 -16.95 -12.88
CA ASN A 242 15.99 -15.52 -13.01
C ASN A 242 16.93 -15.02 -11.90
N GLY A 243 17.26 -15.87 -10.93
CA GLY A 243 18.06 -15.54 -9.75
C GLY A 243 17.28 -14.89 -8.61
N VAL A 244 16.11 -14.31 -8.89
CA VAL A 244 15.23 -13.69 -7.89
C VAL A 244 13.76 -13.81 -8.31
N ALA A 245 12.83 -13.90 -7.36
CA ALA A 245 11.39 -13.72 -7.61
C ALA A 245 10.69 -13.18 -6.35
N ILE A 246 9.47 -12.67 -6.49
CA ILE A 246 8.61 -12.21 -5.39
C ILE A 246 7.36 -13.06 -5.35
N PHE A 247 7.24 -13.93 -4.36
CA PHE A 247 6.01 -14.63 -4.05
C PHE A 247 5.24 -13.86 -2.98
N SER A 248 4.09 -13.29 -3.34
CA SER A 248 3.26 -12.56 -2.39
C SER A 248 1.86 -13.15 -2.25
N TYR A 249 1.37 -13.12 -1.02
CA TYR A 249 0.03 -13.58 -0.68
C TYR A 249 -0.62 -12.64 0.33
N HIS A 250 -1.95 -12.59 0.34
CA HIS A 250 -2.69 -11.69 1.20
C HIS A 250 -3.84 -12.36 1.95
N SER A 251 -4.15 -11.80 3.12
CA SER A 251 -5.37 -12.04 3.88
C SER A 251 -5.90 -10.71 4.43
N HIS A 252 -7.04 -10.75 5.14
CA HIS A 252 -7.60 -9.59 5.81
C HIS A 252 -7.59 -9.79 7.33
N ASP A 253 -7.33 -8.73 8.06
CA ASP A 253 -7.21 -8.74 9.52
C ASP A 253 -8.49 -9.15 10.27
N TYR A 254 -9.65 -8.85 9.70
CA TYR A 254 -10.93 -9.19 10.30
C TYR A 254 -11.27 -10.68 10.29
N TYR A 255 -10.55 -11.54 9.58
CA TYR A 255 -10.84 -12.98 9.61
C TYR A 255 -10.22 -13.67 10.82
N LYS A 256 -11.02 -14.44 11.57
CA LYS A 256 -10.53 -15.25 12.70
C LYS A 256 -9.52 -16.33 12.30
N SER A 257 -9.49 -16.72 11.03
CA SER A 257 -8.60 -17.75 10.47
C SER A 257 -7.25 -17.21 9.98
N ILE A 258 -6.97 -15.91 10.10
CA ILE A 258 -5.73 -15.32 9.57
C ILE A 258 -4.45 -16.01 10.09
N GLU A 259 -4.45 -16.46 11.35
CA GLU A 259 -3.35 -17.25 11.92
C GLU A 259 -3.13 -18.56 11.15
N ASP A 260 -4.20 -19.33 10.93
CA ASP A 260 -4.15 -20.59 10.18
C ASP A 260 -3.77 -20.38 8.72
N GLU A 261 -4.23 -19.27 8.12
CA GLU A 261 -3.89 -18.89 6.75
C GLU A 261 -2.38 -18.65 6.60
N PHE A 262 -1.76 -17.90 7.51
CA PHE A 262 -0.32 -17.64 7.49
C PHE A 262 0.50 -18.91 7.77
N VAL A 263 0.05 -19.77 8.69
CA VAL A 263 0.67 -21.08 8.94
C VAL A 263 0.56 -21.98 7.71
N LYS A 264 -0.58 -22.02 7.02
CA LYS A 264 -0.78 -22.77 5.77
C LYS A 264 0.20 -22.29 4.70
N ALA A 265 0.29 -20.98 4.48
CA ALA A 265 1.18 -20.40 3.48
C ALA A 265 2.66 -20.75 3.77
N HIS A 266 3.09 -20.60 5.03
CA HIS A 266 4.43 -20.99 5.45
C HIS A 266 4.72 -22.47 5.18
N LYS A 267 3.79 -23.37 5.56
CA LYS A 267 3.97 -24.82 5.36
C LYS A 267 4.12 -25.18 3.88
N LEU A 268 3.36 -24.55 2.99
CA LEU A 268 3.48 -24.76 1.54
C LEU A 268 4.85 -24.29 1.03
N VAL A 269 5.27 -23.08 1.39
CA VAL A 269 6.59 -22.55 1.03
C VAL A 269 7.70 -23.46 1.52
N ALA A 270 7.69 -23.85 2.80
CA ALA A 270 8.72 -24.71 3.39
C ALA A 270 8.75 -26.10 2.76
N LYS A 271 7.58 -26.68 2.46
CA LYS A 271 7.46 -27.97 1.76
C LYS A 271 8.12 -27.89 0.38
N VAL A 272 7.72 -26.91 -0.44
CA VAL A 272 8.23 -26.77 -1.81
C VAL A 272 9.71 -26.45 -1.81
N ALA A 273 10.18 -25.58 -0.92
CA ALA A 273 11.59 -25.19 -0.80
C ALA A 273 12.55 -26.39 -0.70
N SER A 274 12.12 -27.50 -0.08
CA SER A 274 12.94 -28.71 0.03
C SER A 274 13.32 -29.36 -1.31
N SER A 275 12.61 -29.01 -2.39
CA SER A 275 12.82 -29.53 -3.75
C SER A 275 13.63 -28.59 -4.65
N PHE A 276 14.09 -27.44 -4.15
CA PHE A 276 14.78 -26.42 -4.94
C PHE A 276 16.09 -25.98 -4.27
N ASP A 277 17.16 -25.77 -5.05
CA ASP A 277 18.38 -25.09 -4.57
C ASP A 277 18.20 -23.56 -4.64
N VAL A 278 17.16 -23.07 -3.96
CA VAL A 278 16.77 -21.66 -3.91
C VAL A 278 16.61 -21.27 -2.45
N HIS A 279 17.30 -20.22 -2.02
CA HIS A 279 17.02 -19.66 -0.71
C HIS A 279 15.72 -18.86 -0.76
N TRP A 280 14.99 -18.83 0.35
CA TRP A 280 13.82 -17.98 0.49
C TRP A 280 13.85 -17.21 1.80
N LYS A 281 13.25 -16.01 1.80
CA LYS A 281 13.18 -15.20 3.01
C LYS A 281 11.90 -14.39 3.10
N TYR A 282 11.46 -14.14 4.32
CA TYR A 282 10.40 -13.17 4.58
C TYR A 282 10.90 -11.74 4.31
N SER A 283 10.01 -10.94 3.74
CA SER A 283 10.24 -9.53 3.45
C SER A 283 8.92 -8.76 3.52
N ASN A 284 8.99 -7.50 3.95
CA ASN A 284 7.90 -6.57 3.66
C ASN A 284 7.86 -6.26 2.14
N ALA A 285 6.73 -5.71 1.70
CA ALA A 285 6.45 -5.38 0.30
C ALA A 285 7.47 -4.39 -0.30
N LEU A 286 7.94 -3.41 0.47
CA LEU A 286 8.89 -2.39 0.01
C LEU A 286 10.25 -3.01 -0.31
N ASP A 287 10.79 -3.73 0.65
CA ASP A 287 12.12 -4.32 0.54
C ASP A 287 12.19 -5.40 -0.54
N ALA A 288 11.07 -6.07 -0.83
CA ALA A 288 10.97 -7.01 -1.94
C ALA A 288 11.04 -6.28 -3.29
N LEU A 289 10.21 -5.26 -3.52
CA LEU A 289 10.22 -4.50 -4.79
C LEU A 289 11.47 -3.64 -4.99
N ARG A 290 12.12 -3.20 -3.90
CA ARG A 290 13.44 -2.54 -3.95
C ARG A 290 14.53 -3.38 -4.61
N THR A 291 14.35 -4.69 -4.71
CA THR A 291 15.32 -5.58 -5.36
C THR A 291 15.24 -5.55 -6.88
N PHE A 292 14.14 -5.01 -7.42
CA PHE A 292 13.89 -4.83 -8.85
C PHE A 292 14.01 -3.37 -9.30
N SER A 293 14.37 -2.45 -8.38
CA SER A 293 14.56 -1.04 -8.65
C SER A 293 15.99 -0.60 -8.29
N ARG A 294 16.38 0.58 -8.77
CA ARG A 294 17.74 1.10 -8.59
C ARG A 294 17.84 1.81 -7.23
N PRO A 295 18.85 1.50 -6.39
CA PRO A 295 19.08 2.23 -5.15
C PRO A 295 19.24 3.73 -5.42
N GLN A 296 18.65 4.54 -4.54
CA GLN A 296 18.82 5.99 -4.53
C GLN A 296 19.21 6.45 -3.12
N SER A 297 19.78 7.66 -3.03
CA SER A 297 20.18 8.29 -1.78
C SER A 297 18.97 8.62 -0.89
N SER A 298 19.20 9.23 0.26
CA SER A 298 18.13 9.79 1.09
C SER A 298 17.24 10.75 0.29
N PHE A 299 15.94 10.66 0.51
CA PHE A 299 14.94 11.48 -0.13
C PHE A 299 14.33 12.44 0.91
N GLU A 300 14.53 13.74 0.76
CA GLU A 300 14.06 14.81 1.65
C GLU A 300 13.44 15.93 0.81
N ILE A 301 12.22 16.34 1.14
CA ILE A 301 11.53 17.45 0.46
C ILE A 301 11.79 18.72 1.27
N LYS A 302 12.18 19.80 0.59
CA LYS A 302 12.36 21.11 1.22
C LYS A 302 11.32 22.08 0.69
N ILE A 303 10.74 22.86 1.60
CA ILE A 303 9.77 23.91 1.32
C ILE A 303 10.24 25.22 1.94
N GLU A 304 10.32 26.27 1.14
CA GLU A 304 10.77 27.60 1.57
C GLU A 304 9.90 28.69 0.93
N GLU A 305 9.71 29.82 1.62
CA GLU A 305 9.05 30.99 1.06
C GLU A 305 10.00 31.66 0.04
N TYR A 306 9.59 31.69 -1.23
CA TYR A 306 10.36 32.31 -2.31
C TYR A 306 10.04 33.80 -2.43
N MET A 307 8.75 34.13 -2.32
CA MET A 307 8.18 35.48 -2.29
C MET A 307 6.94 35.44 -1.38
N PRO A 308 6.40 36.60 -0.96
CA PRO A 308 5.14 36.62 -0.23
C PRO A 308 4.06 35.77 -0.90
N ASP A 309 3.54 34.79 -0.15
CA ASP A 309 2.49 33.85 -0.58
C ASP A 309 2.89 32.94 -1.76
N VAL A 310 4.19 32.73 -1.97
CA VAL A 310 4.74 31.83 -3.00
C VAL A 310 5.80 30.93 -2.39
N LEU A 311 5.58 29.63 -2.48
CA LEU A 311 6.47 28.60 -1.95
C LEU A 311 7.31 27.99 -3.06
N LYS A 312 8.59 27.78 -2.76
CA LYS A 312 9.50 26.98 -3.56
C LYS A 312 9.68 25.62 -2.90
N ILE A 313 9.48 24.58 -3.70
CA ILE A 313 9.60 23.18 -3.31
C ILE A 313 10.82 22.61 -4.04
N SER A 314 11.77 22.10 -3.26
CA SER A 314 13.01 21.50 -3.77
C SER A 314 13.06 20.02 -3.45
N LEU A 315 13.49 19.23 -4.43
CA LEU A 315 13.64 17.79 -4.33
C LEU A 315 15.12 17.41 -4.49
N PRO A 316 15.59 16.31 -3.87
CA PRO A 316 16.99 15.93 -3.92
C PRO A 316 17.36 15.24 -5.23
N HIS A 317 16.36 14.63 -5.89
CA HIS A 317 16.44 13.98 -7.19
C HIS A 317 15.01 13.74 -7.72
N SER A 318 14.90 13.09 -8.89
CA SER A 318 13.63 12.84 -9.56
C SER A 318 12.66 11.99 -8.73
N LEU A 319 11.38 12.33 -8.83
CA LEU A 319 10.26 11.55 -8.33
C LEU A 319 9.98 10.35 -9.25
N VAL A 320 9.08 9.47 -8.78
CA VAL A 320 8.36 8.57 -9.66
C VAL A 320 7.60 9.37 -10.73
N GLY A 321 6.79 10.35 -10.35
CA GLY A 321 6.09 11.21 -11.31
C GLY A 321 6.87 12.42 -11.79
N GLU A 322 6.13 13.36 -12.39
CA GLU A 322 6.67 14.62 -12.91
C GLU A 322 6.65 15.74 -11.86
N GLU A 323 5.81 15.63 -10.83
CA GLU A 323 5.60 16.65 -9.80
C GLU A 323 5.25 16.02 -8.43
N PRO A 324 5.53 16.72 -7.31
CA PRO A 324 5.15 16.25 -5.99
C PRO A 324 3.65 16.40 -5.73
N PHE A 325 3.15 15.68 -4.73
CA PHE A 325 1.78 15.81 -4.23
C PHE A 325 1.67 16.97 -3.23
N VAL A 326 0.97 18.05 -3.61
CA VAL A 326 0.85 19.27 -2.81
C VAL A 326 -0.60 19.58 -2.47
N ILE A 327 -0.90 19.66 -1.19
CA ILE A 327 -2.24 19.95 -0.65
C ILE A 327 -2.19 21.27 0.13
N ALA A 328 -3.27 22.05 0.10
CA ALA A 328 -3.51 23.14 1.05
C ALA A 328 -4.65 22.76 1.98
N GLU A 329 -4.53 23.07 3.26
CA GLU A 329 -5.64 23.08 4.21
C GLU A 329 -6.06 24.53 4.48
N ASN A 330 -7.36 24.81 4.44
CA ASN A 330 -7.90 26.13 4.76
C ASN A 330 -8.33 26.26 6.22
N VAL A 331 -8.73 27.47 6.63
CA VAL A 331 -9.21 27.78 8.00
C VAL A 331 -10.41 26.94 8.47
N LYS A 332 -11.14 26.28 7.57
CA LYS A 332 -12.27 25.38 7.89
C LYS A 332 -11.85 23.91 8.00
N GLY A 333 -10.59 23.60 7.72
CA GLY A 333 -10.10 22.23 7.63
C GLY A 333 -10.49 21.51 6.34
N GLU A 334 -10.88 22.25 5.29
CA GLU A 334 -11.06 21.68 3.96
C GLU A 334 -9.69 21.58 3.29
N VAL A 335 -9.49 20.53 2.48
CA VAL A 335 -8.23 20.30 1.78
C VAL A 335 -8.42 20.34 0.27
N GLU A 336 -7.47 20.94 -0.44
CA GLU A 336 -7.46 21.02 -1.90
C GLU A 336 -6.08 20.76 -2.49
N ARG A 337 -6.06 20.15 -3.68
CA ARG A 337 -4.83 19.90 -4.45
C ARG A 337 -4.38 21.20 -5.11
N LEU A 338 -3.11 21.57 -4.93
CA LEU A 338 -2.52 22.73 -5.60
C LEU A 338 -1.86 22.36 -6.94
N ASP A 339 -2.09 23.21 -7.93
CA ASP A 339 -1.35 23.24 -9.19
C ASP A 339 0.06 23.79 -8.96
N LEU A 340 1.03 23.27 -9.72
CA LEU A 340 2.45 23.63 -9.59
C LEU A 340 2.99 24.16 -10.91
N GLU A 341 3.89 25.13 -10.79
CA GLU A 341 4.72 25.59 -11.91
C GLU A 341 6.15 25.07 -11.72
N LYS A 342 6.71 24.42 -12.74
CA LYS A 342 8.10 23.97 -12.69
C LYS A 342 9.02 25.07 -13.23
N ILE A 343 9.96 25.53 -12.41
CA ILE A 343 11.00 26.50 -12.78
C ILE A 343 12.36 25.85 -12.50
N ASP A 344 13.13 25.62 -13.56
CA ASP A 344 14.37 24.84 -13.52
C ASP A 344 14.17 23.47 -12.83
N GLU A 345 14.85 23.24 -11.70
CA GLU A 345 14.80 22.01 -10.90
C GLU A 345 13.84 22.11 -9.70
N HIS A 346 13.02 23.17 -9.63
CA HIS A 346 12.14 23.46 -8.51
C HIS A 346 10.66 23.53 -8.93
N PHE A 347 9.78 23.31 -7.97
CA PHE A 347 8.34 23.54 -8.14
C PHE A 347 7.90 24.75 -7.34
N ILE A 348 7.02 25.55 -7.93
CA ILE A 348 6.44 26.73 -7.32
C ILE A 348 4.97 26.49 -7.04
N ALA A 349 4.54 26.77 -5.82
CA ALA A 349 3.15 26.72 -5.39
C ALA A 349 2.71 28.10 -4.89
N LYS A 350 1.55 28.57 -5.36
CA LYS A 350 0.91 29.78 -4.81
C LYS A 350 0.12 29.40 -3.57
N VAL A 351 0.31 30.13 -2.48
CA VAL A 351 -0.41 29.91 -1.22
C VAL A 351 -1.82 30.51 -1.32
N PRO A 352 -2.89 29.72 -1.16
CA PRO A 352 -4.24 30.26 -1.10
C PRO A 352 -4.41 31.23 0.08
N LYS A 353 -5.23 32.27 -0.09
CA LYS A 353 -5.38 33.34 0.92
C LYS A 353 -5.91 32.86 2.27
N ASP A 354 -6.71 31.81 2.26
CA ASP A 354 -7.31 31.18 3.44
C ASP A 354 -6.58 29.92 3.90
N ALA A 355 -5.42 29.61 3.29
CA ALA A 355 -4.60 28.47 3.68
C ALA A 355 -3.99 28.67 5.07
N VAL A 356 -4.03 27.61 5.88
CA VAL A 356 -3.35 27.52 7.18
C VAL A 356 -2.14 26.62 7.12
N LEU A 357 -2.19 25.55 6.32
CA LEU A 357 -1.09 24.61 6.11
C LEU A 357 -0.94 24.27 4.63
N ILE A 358 0.31 24.05 4.21
CA ILE A 358 0.64 23.50 2.89
C ILE A 358 1.43 22.22 3.13
N GLY A 359 0.89 21.08 2.69
CA GLY A 359 1.53 19.78 2.80
C GLY A 359 2.11 19.36 1.45
N VAL A 360 3.34 18.84 1.46
CA VAL A 360 4.00 18.26 0.29
C VAL A 360 4.35 16.81 0.58
N GLY A 361 4.07 15.91 -0.35
CA GLY A 361 4.43 14.50 -0.31
C GLY A 361 5.00 14.05 -1.64
N GLY A 362 5.91 13.09 -1.62
CA GLY A 362 6.46 12.52 -2.85
C GLY A 362 7.20 11.22 -2.59
N SER A 363 7.38 10.46 -3.66
CA SER A 363 8.16 9.22 -3.65
C SER A 363 9.09 9.18 -4.86
N ASP A 364 10.28 8.61 -4.67
CA ASP A 364 11.21 8.31 -5.76
C ASP A 364 10.95 6.93 -6.39
N THR A 365 11.71 6.57 -7.43
CA THR A 365 11.56 5.26 -8.11
C THR A 365 12.10 4.06 -7.31
N TRP A 366 12.75 4.30 -6.17
CA TRP A 366 13.20 3.27 -5.22
C TRP A 366 12.26 3.09 -4.02
N GLY A 367 11.17 3.87 -3.98
CA GLY A 367 10.19 3.85 -2.91
C GLY A 367 10.63 4.56 -1.62
N ASN A 368 11.61 5.46 -1.69
CA ASN A 368 11.78 6.43 -0.61
C ASN A 368 10.66 7.45 -0.72
N ALA A 369 9.87 7.58 0.35
CA ALA A 369 8.83 8.59 0.46
C ALA A 369 9.24 9.65 1.47
N ALA A 370 8.87 10.90 1.21
CA ALA A 370 9.09 12.00 2.13
C ALA A 370 7.90 12.95 2.13
N THR A 371 7.79 13.71 3.21
CA THR A 371 6.82 14.79 3.37
C THR A 371 7.50 16.05 3.88
N ALA A 372 6.85 17.19 3.67
CA ALA A 372 7.17 18.45 4.32
C ALA A 372 5.87 19.23 4.56
N VAL A 373 5.75 19.94 5.66
CA VAL A 373 4.56 20.76 5.97
C VAL A 373 5.00 22.18 6.28
N TYR A 374 4.42 23.15 5.57
CA TYR A 374 4.62 24.57 5.81
C TYR A 374 3.40 25.16 6.54
N ASP A 375 3.65 25.81 7.67
CA ASP A 375 2.64 26.54 8.44
C ASP A 375 2.63 28.01 8.01
N VAL A 376 1.51 28.43 7.42
CA VAL A 376 1.34 29.75 6.81
C VAL A 376 1.39 30.87 7.87
N LYS A 377 0.93 30.58 9.09
CA LYS A 377 0.87 31.57 10.17
C LYS A 377 2.24 31.84 10.77
N THR A 378 3.03 30.79 10.99
CA THR A 378 4.38 30.89 11.56
C THR A 378 5.47 31.11 10.51
N ARG A 379 5.14 30.94 9.23
CA ARG A 379 6.06 30.99 8.09
C ARG A 379 7.23 30.04 8.25
N SER A 380 6.93 28.82 8.66
CA SER A 380 7.94 27.81 8.97
C SER A 380 7.58 26.45 8.40
N ALA A 381 8.62 25.69 8.05
CA ALA A 381 8.51 24.32 7.53
C ALA A 381 8.89 23.32 8.62
N ARG A 382 8.23 22.16 8.61
CA ARG A 382 8.56 20.99 9.44
C ARG A 382 8.57 19.70 8.63
#